data_AF-A0A0P7WTN8-F1
#
_entry.id   AF-A0A0P7WTN8-F1
#
_cell.length_a   1.000
_cell.length_b   1.000
_cell.length_c   1.000
_cell.angle_alpha   90.00
_cell.angle_beta   90.00
_cell.angle_gamma   90.00
#
_symmetry.space_group_name_H-M   'P 1'
#
loop_
_entity.id
_entity.type
_entity.pdbx_description
1 polymer ?
#
loop_
_entity_poly.entity_id
_entity_poly.type
_entity_poly.pdbx_seq_one_letter_code
_entity_poly.pdbx_strand_id
1 'polypeptide(L)'
;MTSKFEILSEADIDKIRNLVEILEKSSFDNLTLELNDIKLTVGSGNAPQSMPQPAAPAPVPIEHGSTADATLPAANAMPAPAAPNPVAPEGLIDVMAPTMGHFYARPDPHSAPYVSVGTQVDSDSTVGLLEVMKLFNSVTAGVAGVVDEIYVSDSELVEYGQVLMRIRPSE
;
A
#
# COMPACT_ATOMS: atom_id res chain seq x y z
N MET A 1 -22.54 37.81 4.72
CA MET A 1 -22.48 36.49 5.37
C MET A 1 -23.45 35.59 4.62
N THR A 2 -22.97 34.89 3.60
CA THR A 2 -23.82 34.07 2.72
C THR A 2 -23.60 32.62 3.09
N SER A 3 -24.61 31.98 3.68
CA SER A 3 -24.57 30.60 4.16
C SER A 3 -24.25 29.63 3.02
N LYS A 4 -23.14 28.92 3.18
CA LYS A 4 -22.53 27.99 2.22
C LYS A 4 -23.15 26.58 2.27
N PHE A 5 -24.48 26.51 2.41
CA PHE A 5 -25.24 25.26 2.41
C PHE A 5 -26.35 25.38 1.36
N GLU A 6 -25.95 25.36 0.09
CA GLU A 6 -26.86 24.92 -0.97
C GLU A 6 -27.25 23.48 -0.66
N ILE A 7 -28.56 23.29 -0.59
CA ILE A 7 -29.25 22.08 -0.20
C ILE A 7 -28.87 21.01 -1.23
N LEU A 8 -28.25 19.91 -0.77
CA LEU A 8 -27.90 18.76 -1.61
C LEU A 8 -29.09 18.39 -2.49
N SER A 9 -28.86 18.15 -3.79
CA SER A 9 -29.94 17.75 -4.69
C SER A 9 -30.48 16.37 -4.31
N GLU A 10 -31.73 16.07 -4.67
CA GLU A 10 -32.35 14.77 -4.41
C GLU A 10 -31.50 13.61 -4.99
N ALA A 11 -30.88 13.84 -6.16
CA ALA A 11 -29.95 12.89 -6.78
C ALA A 11 -28.64 12.70 -5.98
N ASP A 12 -28.18 13.72 -5.25
CA ASP A 12 -27.00 13.61 -4.38
C ASP A 12 -27.33 12.83 -3.11
N ILE A 13 -28.54 13.02 -2.58
CA ILE A 13 -29.06 12.24 -1.44
C ILE A 13 -29.17 10.76 -1.81
N ASP A 14 -29.66 10.44 -3.01
CA ASP A 14 -29.76 9.06 -3.50
C ASP A 14 -28.38 8.40 -3.69
N LYS A 15 -27.41 9.14 -4.21
CA LYS A 15 -26.01 8.66 -4.35
C LYS A 15 -25.38 8.40 -3.00
N ILE A 16 -25.57 9.31 -2.03
CA ILE A 16 -25.07 9.13 -0.67
C ILE A 16 -25.72 7.92 -0.02
N ARG A 17 -27.03 7.73 -0.19
CA ARG A 17 -27.76 6.57 0.32
C ARG A 17 -27.24 5.25 -0.26
N ASN A 18 -27.04 5.20 -1.58
CA ASN A 18 -26.50 4.02 -2.24
C ASN A 18 -25.07 3.71 -1.77
N LEU A 19 -24.23 4.74 -1.63
CA LEU A 19 -22.89 4.59 -1.06
C LEU A 19 -22.95 4.03 0.37
N VAL A 20 -23.83 4.55 1.23
CA VAL A 20 -24.04 4.04 2.60
C VAL A 20 -24.51 2.58 2.58
N GLU A 21 -25.43 2.19 1.70
CA GLU A 21 -25.89 0.80 1.59
C GLU A 21 -24.79 -0.17 1.09
N ILE A 22 -23.93 0.27 0.17
CA ILE A 22 -22.77 -0.50 -0.29
C ILE A 22 -21.75 -0.65 0.84
N LEU A 23 -21.55 0.43 1.60
CA LEU A 23 -20.67 0.45 2.76
C LEU A 23 -21.22 -0.38 3.92
N GLU A 24 -22.52 -0.46 4.16
CA GLU A 24 -23.10 -1.36 5.18
C GLU A 24 -23.00 -2.84 4.79
N LYS A 25 -23.01 -3.13 3.49
CA LYS A 25 -22.81 -4.50 2.97
C LYS A 25 -21.34 -4.91 2.89
N SER A 26 -20.42 -3.96 3.10
CA SER A 26 -18.96 -4.20 3.13
C SER A 26 -18.43 -3.98 4.55
N SER A 27 -17.59 -4.87 5.06
CA SER A 27 -16.86 -4.55 6.29
C SER A 27 -15.78 -3.52 5.95
N PHE A 28 -15.94 -2.26 6.36
CA PHE A 28 -14.92 -1.22 6.19
C PHE A 28 -14.56 -0.57 7.53
N ASP A 29 -13.26 -0.43 7.78
CA ASP A 29 -12.73 0.25 8.97
C ASP A 29 -12.51 1.75 8.71
N ASN A 30 -12.09 2.11 7.49
CA ASN A 30 -11.87 3.49 7.06
C ASN A 30 -12.09 3.66 5.55
N LEU A 31 -12.77 4.73 5.16
CA LEU A 31 -12.92 5.19 3.79
C LEU A 31 -12.27 6.57 3.66
N THR A 32 -11.37 6.76 2.70
CA THR A 32 -10.83 8.07 2.34
C THR A 32 -11.15 8.38 0.88
N LEU A 33 -11.93 9.42 0.64
CA LEU A 33 -12.16 10.00 -0.68
C LEU A 33 -11.30 11.24 -0.85
N GLU A 34 -10.56 11.32 -1.97
CA GLU A 34 -9.83 12.51 -2.38
C GLU A 34 -10.47 13.07 -3.66
N LEU A 35 -11.01 14.28 -3.57
CA LEU A 35 -11.69 15.03 -4.64
C LEU A 35 -11.05 16.40 -4.74
N ASN A 36 -10.13 16.58 -5.69
CA ASN A 36 -9.36 17.83 -5.88
C ASN A 36 -8.71 18.28 -4.57
N ASP A 37 -9.13 19.42 -4.01
CA ASP A 37 -8.59 19.98 -2.75
C ASP A 37 -9.30 19.44 -1.48
N ILE A 38 -10.20 18.47 -1.62
CA ILE A 38 -11.05 17.97 -0.53
C ILE A 38 -10.73 16.51 -0.25
N LYS A 39 -10.34 16.23 1.00
CA LYS A 39 -10.17 14.89 1.55
C LYS A 39 -11.29 14.61 2.55
N LEU A 40 -12.14 13.62 2.25
CA LEU A 40 -13.22 13.16 3.13
C LEU A 40 -12.84 11.80 3.70
N THR A 41 -12.69 11.70 5.02
CA THR A 41 -12.42 10.45 5.73
C THR A 41 -13.62 10.05 6.57
N VAL A 42 -14.16 8.85 6.34
CA VAL A 42 -15.29 8.27 7.08
C VAL A 42 -14.82 6.98 7.75
N GLY A 43 -14.95 6.88 9.07
CA GLY A 43 -14.61 5.69 9.85
C GLY A 43 -15.79 5.24 10.70
N SER A 44 -15.95 3.92 10.84
CA SER A 44 -17.05 3.29 11.58
C SER A 44 -16.82 3.21 13.09
N GLY A 45 -15.71 3.76 13.61
CA GLY A 45 -15.41 3.85 15.03
C GLY A 45 -14.16 4.70 15.32
N ASN A 46 -14.22 5.48 16.42
CA ASN A 46 -13.24 6.41 16.99
C ASN A 46 -12.34 7.21 16.02
N ALA A 47 -12.55 8.53 16.02
CA ALA A 47 -11.68 9.50 15.36
C ALA A 47 -10.19 9.28 15.71
N PRO A 48 -9.25 9.45 14.77
CA PRO A 48 -7.83 9.33 15.05
C PRO A 48 -7.43 10.36 16.10
N GLN A 49 -7.16 9.88 17.31
CA GLN A 49 -6.53 10.65 18.37
C GLN A 49 -5.08 10.88 17.94
N SER A 50 -4.71 12.15 17.75
CA SER A 50 -3.31 12.56 17.61
C SER A 50 -2.51 11.99 18.78
N MET A 51 -1.62 11.03 18.51
CA MET A 51 -0.79 10.43 19.56
C MET A 51 0.25 11.45 20.06
N PRO A 52 0.51 11.52 21.39
CA PRO A 52 1.51 12.42 21.95
C PRO A 52 2.92 12.00 21.53
N GLN A 53 3.72 13.01 21.19
CA GLN A 53 5.16 12.89 20.95
C GLN A 53 5.87 12.34 22.21
N PRO A 54 6.69 11.27 22.12
CA PRO A 54 7.39 10.74 23.28
C PRO A 54 8.39 11.77 23.83
N ALA A 55 8.29 12.05 25.12
CA ALA A 55 9.25 12.88 25.84
C ALA A 55 10.62 12.20 25.91
N ALA A 56 11.68 12.98 25.67
CA ALA A 56 13.06 12.53 25.78
C ALA A 56 13.40 12.14 27.24
N PRO A 57 14.05 10.99 27.50
CA PRO A 57 14.44 10.61 28.84
C PRO A 57 15.63 11.45 29.33
N ALA A 58 15.54 11.90 30.58
CA ALA A 58 16.62 12.59 31.29
C ALA A 58 17.77 11.63 31.64
N PRO A 59 19.04 12.10 31.63
CA PRO A 59 20.19 11.24 31.90
C PRO A 59 20.35 10.95 33.41
N VAL A 60 20.60 9.68 33.73
CA VAL A 60 21.03 9.22 35.06
C VAL A 60 22.58 9.21 35.13
N PRO A 61 23.22 9.69 36.22
CA PRO A 61 24.67 9.58 36.37
C PRO A 61 25.08 8.15 36.73
N ILE A 62 26.14 7.65 36.07
CA ILE A 62 26.74 6.34 36.33
C ILE A 62 28.14 6.56 36.93
N GLU A 63 28.40 6.00 38.10
CA GLU A 63 29.74 5.94 38.70
C GLU A 63 30.48 4.63 38.33
N HIS A 64 31.76 4.80 37.98
CA HIS A 64 32.92 3.89 37.95
C HIS A 64 32.83 2.44 37.45
N GLY A 65 33.73 2.11 36.50
CA GLY A 65 34.28 0.76 36.33
C GLY A 65 34.93 0.51 34.98
N SER A 66 36.26 0.44 34.93
CA SER A 66 37.09 0.12 33.75
C SER A 66 36.91 -1.34 33.30
N THR A 67 36.71 -1.59 31.99
CA THR A 67 37.44 -2.55 31.11
C THR A 67 36.72 -2.68 29.76
N ALA A 68 37.50 -3.11 28.76
CA ALA A 68 37.30 -2.98 27.32
C ALA A 68 36.17 -3.81 26.67
N ASP A 69 35.93 -3.48 25.40
CA ASP A 69 35.03 -4.04 24.39
C ASP A 69 33.56 -3.56 24.43
N ALA A 70 33.36 -2.36 23.87
CA ALA A 70 32.05 -1.82 23.56
C ALA A 70 31.71 -2.15 22.09
N THR A 71 30.94 -3.22 21.88
CA THR A 71 30.13 -3.36 20.67
C THR A 71 29.06 -2.27 20.69
N LEU A 72 29.25 -1.23 19.88
CA LEU A 72 28.29 -0.16 19.66
C LEU A 72 26.96 -0.75 19.18
N PRO A 73 25.80 -0.29 19.69
CA PRO A 73 24.51 -0.60 19.08
C PRO A 73 24.52 -0.09 17.64
N ALA A 74 24.13 -0.97 16.71
CA ALA A 74 24.00 -0.64 15.30
C ALA A 74 23.21 0.66 15.15
N ALA A 75 23.86 1.67 14.57
CA ALA A 75 23.23 2.90 14.15
C ALA A 75 22.02 2.54 13.27
N ASN A 76 20.88 3.19 13.53
CA ASN A 76 19.74 3.23 12.61
C ASN A 76 20.26 3.44 11.19
N ALA A 77 20.22 2.37 10.38
CA ALA A 77 20.48 2.47 8.96
C ALA A 77 19.42 3.42 8.39
N MET A 78 19.87 4.56 7.89
CA MET A 78 19.07 5.44 7.05
C MET A 78 18.52 4.57 5.90
N PRO A 79 17.23 4.69 5.52
CA PRO A 79 16.70 3.92 4.41
C PRO A 79 17.57 4.18 3.17
N ALA A 80 18.04 3.10 2.56
CA ALA A 80 18.84 3.16 1.35
C ALA A 80 18.03 3.85 0.24
N PRO A 81 18.68 4.59 -0.68
CA PRO A 81 17.99 5.18 -1.82
C PRO A 81 17.26 4.09 -2.61
N ALA A 82 16.00 4.33 -2.95
CA ALA A 82 15.18 3.52 -3.83
C ALA A 82 15.99 3.08 -5.05
N ALA A 83 16.06 1.77 -5.31
CA ALA A 83 16.67 1.28 -6.53
C ALA A 83 15.85 1.80 -7.74
N PRO A 84 16.50 2.39 -8.77
CA PRO A 84 15.77 2.88 -9.93
C PRO A 84 15.06 1.71 -10.63
N ASN A 85 13.81 1.93 -11.02
CA ASN A 85 13.03 0.95 -11.78
C ASN A 85 13.78 0.54 -13.07
N PRO A 86 13.70 -0.73 -13.48
CA PRO A 86 14.25 -1.17 -14.75
C PRO A 86 13.68 -0.34 -15.91
N VAL A 87 14.47 -0.05 -16.94
CA VAL A 87 13.96 0.62 -18.15
C VAL A 87 12.94 -0.29 -18.83
N ALA A 88 11.77 0.25 -19.20
CA ALA A 88 10.72 -0.51 -19.90
C ALA A 88 11.11 -0.77 -21.36
N PRO A 89 11.16 -2.05 -21.79
CA PRO A 89 11.16 -2.40 -23.21
C PRO A 89 9.91 -1.84 -23.90
N GLU A 90 10.04 -1.49 -25.18
CA GLU A 90 8.90 -1.01 -25.96
C GLU A 90 7.76 -2.05 -25.98
N GLY A 91 6.53 -1.62 -25.69
CA GLY A 91 5.34 -2.45 -25.76
C GLY A 91 5.02 -3.30 -24.52
N LEU A 92 5.79 -3.17 -23.43
CA LEU A 92 5.43 -3.76 -22.14
C LEU A 92 4.77 -2.72 -21.22
N ILE A 93 3.81 -3.17 -20.41
CA ILE A 93 3.13 -2.36 -19.40
C ILE A 93 3.64 -2.76 -18.01
N ASP A 94 4.06 -1.75 -17.24
CA ASP A 94 4.51 -1.93 -15.87
C ASP A 94 3.32 -2.13 -14.92
N VAL A 95 3.39 -3.18 -14.11
CA VAL A 95 2.56 -3.34 -12.92
C VAL A 95 3.36 -2.87 -11.73
N MET A 96 2.92 -1.78 -11.11
CA MET A 96 3.64 -1.09 -10.03
C MET A 96 3.00 -1.31 -8.67
N ALA A 97 3.82 -1.24 -7.62
CA ALA A 97 3.37 -1.25 -6.23
C ALA A 97 2.56 0.04 -5.93
N PRO A 98 1.26 -0.07 -5.57
CA PRO A 98 0.43 1.10 -5.29
C PRO A 98 0.76 1.77 -3.95
N THR A 99 1.41 1.03 -3.03
CA THR A 99 1.88 1.51 -1.72
C THR A 99 3.17 0.79 -1.36
N MET A 100 3.90 1.28 -0.36
CA MET A 100 5.00 0.53 0.25
C MET A 100 4.44 -0.63 1.09
N GLY A 101 5.05 -1.82 1.02
CA GLY A 101 4.59 -3.00 1.75
C GLY A 101 5.42 -4.25 1.45
N HIS A 102 5.04 -5.40 2.01
CA HIS A 102 5.64 -6.69 1.62
C HIS A 102 4.83 -7.30 0.49
N PHE A 103 5.48 -7.63 -0.62
CA PHE A 103 4.85 -8.32 -1.74
C PHE A 103 4.82 -9.83 -1.50
N TYR A 104 3.67 -10.45 -1.70
CA TYR A 104 3.50 -11.89 -1.68
C TYR A 104 3.01 -12.38 -3.03
N ALA A 105 3.77 -13.31 -3.61
CA ALA A 105 3.46 -13.91 -4.90
C ALA A 105 2.35 -14.97 -4.77
N ARG A 106 2.00 -15.38 -3.54
CA ARG A 106 1.07 -16.48 -3.23
C ARG A 106 0.04 -16.04 -2.18
N PRO A 107 -1.17 -16.64 -2.17
CA PRO A 107 -2.18 -16.37 -1.14
C PRO A 107 -1.76 -16.88 0.25
N ASP A 108 -0.94 -17.93 0.29
CA ASP A 108 -0.41 -18.54 1.51
C ASP A 108 0.90 -19.32 1.19
N PRO A 109 1.70 -19.71 2.20
CA PRO A 109 3.01 -20.34 2.01
C PRO A 109 3.00 -21.70 1.28
N HIS A 110 1.87 -22.38 1.22
CA HIS A 110 1.75 -23.72 0.64
C HIS A 110 1.07 -23.71 -0.74
N SER A 111 0.45 -22.59 -1.11
CA SER A 111 -0.19 -22.40 -2.41
C SER A 111 0.79 -22.09 -3.53
N ALA A 112 0.32 -22.29 -4.76
CA ALA A 112 1.02 -21.85 -5.96
C ALA A 112 1.00 -20.30 -6.07
N PRO A 113 1.98 -19.70 -6.76
CA PRO A 113 1.94 -18.29 -7.09
C PRO A 113 0.68 -17.92 -7.86
N TYR A 114 0.18 -16.70 -7.68
CA TYR A 114 -0.92 -16.16 -8.48
C TYR A 114 -0.60 -16.21 -9.97
N VAL A 115 0.63 -15.82 -10.33
CA VAL A 115 1.13 -15.80 -11.71
C VAL A 115 2.57 -16.26 -11.79
N SER A 116 2.99 -16.64 -12.99
CA SER A 116 4.38 -16.90 -13.37
C SER A 116 4.64 -16.30 -14.75
N VAL A 117 5.90 -16.19 -15.15
CA VAL A 117 6.23 -15.78 -16.53
C VAL A 117 5.55 -16.72 -17.52
N GLY A 118 4.86 -16.15 -18.51
CA GLY A 118 4.04 -16.85 -19.49
C GLY A 118 2.57 -17.05 -19.07
N THR A 119 2.17 -16.69 -17.84
CA THR A 119 0.76 -16.75 -17.43
C THR A 119 -0.05 -15.68 -18.17
N GLN A 120 -1.21 -16.09 -18.71
CA GLN A 120 -2.18 -15.19 -19.30
C GLN A 120 -3.09 -14.60 -18.22
N VAL A 121 -3.32 -13.28 -18.29
CA VAL A 121 -4.06 -12.50 -17.30
C VAL A 121 -5.03 -11.54 -17.99
N ASP A 122 -6.14 -11.25 -17.31
CA ASP A 122 -7.07 -10.16 -17.64
C ASP A 122 -6.79 -8.95 -16.74
N SER A 123 -7.36 -7.77 -17.04
CA SER A 123 -7.12 -6.55 -16.25
C SER A 123 -7.40 -6.69 -14.75
N ASP A 124 -8.38 -7.51 -14.38
CA ASP A 124 -8.80 -7.72 -12.99
C ASP A 124 -8.11 -8.91 -12.32
N SER A 125 -7.23 -9.63 -13.04
CA SER A 125 -6.52 -10.78 -12.49
C SER A 125 -5.60 -10.36 -11.36
N THR A 126 -5.71 -11.02 -10.21
CA THR A 126 -4.79 -10.84 -9.09
C THR A 126 -3.43 -11.41 -9.45
N VAL A 127 -2.38 -10.60 -9.33
CA VAL A 127 -0.99 -10.99 -9.61
C VAL A 127 -0.13 -11.14 -8.36
N GLY A 128 -0.66 -10.71 -7.20
CA GLY A 128 -0.01 -10.83 -5.90
C GLY A 128 -0.81 -10.13 -4.81
N LEU A 129 -0.30 -10.20 -3.59
CA LEU A 129 -0.79 -9.45 -2.44
C LEU A 129 0.28 -8.46 -1.99
N LEU A 130 -0.18 -7.34 -1.42
CA LEU A 130 0.67 -6.37 -0.77
C LEU A 130 0.23 -6.23 0.69
N GLU A 131 1.13 -6.54 1.62
CA GLU A 131 0.89 -6.42 3.04
C GLU A 131 1.34 -5.06 3.57
N VAL A 132 0.40 -4.34 4.17
CA VAL A 132 0.64 -3.07 4.86
C VAL A 132 -0.01 -3.15 6.24
N MET A 133 0.79 -3.11 7.30
CA MET A 133 0.30 -3.19 8.69
C MET A 133 -0.67 -4.37 8.94
N LYS A 134 -0.32 -5.57 8.43
CA LYS A 134 -1.12 -6.81 8.47
C LYS A 134 -2.40 -6.82 7.61
N LEU A 135 -2.64 -5.77 6.82
CA LEU A 135 -3.69 -5.76 5.81
C LEU A 135 -3.13 -6.24 4.47
N PHE A 136 -3.78 -7.24 3.86
CA PHE A 136 -3.39 -7.79 2.58
C PHE A 136 -4.30 -7.24 1.48
N ASN A 137 -3.74 -6.40 0.61
CA ASN A 137 -4.44 -5.83 -0.53
C ASN A 137 -4.05 -6.60 -1.80
N SER A 138 -5.02 -6.91 -2.66
CA SER A 138 -4.74 -7.52 -3.95
C SER A 138 -4.09 -6.52 -4.89
N VAL A 139 -3.03 -6.95 -5.57
CA VAL A 139 -2.45 -6.25 -6.72
C VAL A 139 -3.03 -6.87 -7.97
N THR A 140 -3.61 -6.05 -8.85
CA THR A 140 -4.20 -6.51 -10.12
C THR A 140 -3.27 -6.24 -11.30
N ALA A 141 -3.45 -6.98 -12.39
CA ALA A 141 -2.70 -6.83 -13.62
C ALA A 141 -2.92 -5.47 -14.31
N GLY A 142 -4.12 -4.90 -14.23
CA GLY A 142 -4.48 -3.61 -14.84
C GLY A 142 -4.61 -3.63 -16.37
N VAL A 143 -4.13 -4.69 -17.04
CA VAL A 143 -4.21 -4.89 -18.48
C VAL A 143 -4.36 -6.38 -18.80
N ALA A 144 -5.10 -6.71 -19.87
CA ALA A 144 -5.15 -8.07 -20.39
C ALA A 144 -3.88 -8.39 -21.19
N GLY A 145 -3.27 -9.55 -20.97
CA GLY A 145 -1.95 -9.82 -21.51
C GLY A 145 -1.32 -11.11 -21.03
N VAL A 146 -0.01 -11.21 -21.26
CA VAL A 146 0.84 -12.30 -20.77
C VAL A 146 1.93 -11.71 -19.89
N VAL A 147 2.12 -12.28 -18.70
CA VAL A 147 3.21 -11.89 -17.79
C VAL A 147 4.54 -12.20 -18.45
N ASP A 148 5.36 -11.19 -18.68
CA ASP A 148 6.63 -11.32 -19.40
C ASP A 148 7.82 -11.41 -18.45
N GLU A 149 7.84 -10.55 -17.44
CA GLU A 149 8.96 -10.44 -16.49
C GLU A 149 8.41 -10.19 -15.09
N ILE A 150 9.03 -10.80 -14.06
CA ILE A 150 8.73 -10.56 -12.65
C ILE A 150 10.01 -10.09 -11.98
N TYR A 151 9.96 -8.93 -11.34
CA TYR A 151 11.11 -8.22 -10.77
C TYR A 151 11.21 -8.32 -9.26
N VAL A 152 10.17 -8.85 -8.62
CA VAL A 152 10.05 -8.92 -7.16
C VAL A 152 9.95 -10.38 -6.70
N SER A 153 10.57 -10.69 -5.57
CA SER A 153 10.51 -12.01 -4.93
C SER A 153 9.35 -12.10 -3.93
N ASP A 154 8.97 -13.33 -3.58
CA ASP A 154 7.99 -13.54 -2.51
C ASP A 154 8.50 -13.05 -1.15
N SER A 155 7.64 -12.39 -0.39
CA SER A 155 7.92 -11.75 0.90
C SER A 155 8.94 -10.59 0.83
N GLU A 156 9.20 -10.04 -0.36
CA GLU A 156 10.12 -8.91 -0.54
C GLU A 156 9.46 -7.58 -0.14
N LEU A 157 10.21 -6.71 0.53
CA LEU A 157 9.77 -5.36 0.83
C LEU A 157 9.84 -4.50 -0.44
N VAL A 158 8.72 -3.93 -0.85
CA VAL A 158 8.62 -3.05 -2.02
C VAL A 158 8.23 -1.63 -1.64
N GLU A 159 8.70 -0.68 -2.45
CA GLU A 159 8.42 0.74 -2.27
C GLU A 159 7.28 1.21 -3.18
N TYR A 160 6.71 2.39 -2.86
CA TYR A 160 5.70 3.01 -3.70
C TYR A 160 6.22 3.23 -5.13
N GLY A 161 5.45 2.79 -6.13
CA GLY A 161 5.80 2.96 -7.55
C GLY A 161 6.92 2.02 -8.04
N GLN A 162 7.38 1.08 -7.21
CA GLN A 162 8.33 0.04 -7.65
C GLN A 162 7.65 -0.88 -8.68
N VAL A 163 8.33 -1.15 -9.79
CA VAL A 163 7.86 -2.12 -10.79
C VAL A 163 7.95 -3.53 -10.20
N LEU A 164 6.81 -4.21 -10.12
CA LEU A 164 6.69 -5.58 -9.63
C LEU A 164 6.88 -6.59 -10.76
N MET A 165 6.23 -6.32 -11.90
CA MET A 165 6.25 -7.18 -13.07
C MET A 165 5.87 -6.39 -14.32
N ARG A 166 6.07 -7.00 -15.48
CA ARG A 166 5.67 -6.48 -16.77
C ARG A 166 4.75 -7.42 -17.49
N ILE A 167 3.76 -6.83 -18.15
CA ILE A 167 2.79 -7.56 -18.95
C ILE A 167 2.94 -7.12 -20.39
N ARG A 168 3.02 -8.10 -21.29
CA ARG A 168 2.85 -7.89 -22.73
C ARG A 168 1.35 -7.88 -23.02
N PRO A 169 0.75 -6.74 -23.40
CA PRO A 169 -0.68 -6.67 -23.66
C PRO A 169 -1.09 -7.60 -24.80
N SER A 170 -2.27 -8.19 -24.69
CA SER A 170 -2.96 -8.83 -25.81
C SER A 170 -3.88 -7.77 -26.43
N GLU A 171 -3.85 -7.62 -27.76
CA GLU A 171 -4.72 -6.67 -28.48
C GLU A 171 -6.21 -6.84 -28.18
#